data_AF-A0A8T6WCE8-F1
#
_entry.id   AF-A0A8T6WCE8-F1
#
_cell.length_a   1.000
_cell.length_b   1.000
_cell.length_c   1.000
_cell.angle_alpha   90.00
_cell.angle_beta   90.00
_cell.angle_gamma   90.00
#
_symmetry.space_group_name_H-M   'P 1'
#
loop_
_entity.id
_entity.type
_entity.pdbx_description
1 polymer ?
#
loop_
_entity_poly.entity_id
_entity_poly.type
_entity_poly.pdbx_seq_one_letter_code
_entity_poly.pdbx_strand_id
1 'polypeptide(L)'
;MKVEKITGTYVRNLDTDEHKVWLEGGEQAYRYKNHSMILLLKKAMTRKATFIIQNNVVCWIELHDGVFRRASEHRKKPRNLLLETVDETLEQVFTKDCARTVQGFIKNNLHLAQEEIVEKPEVFSHGLRRLLGSGATVIEILIAKNLYQKVGLKFEKKKGYEFSDYINELKKKFG
;
A
#
# COMPACT_ATOMS: atom_id res chain seq x y z
N MET A 1 -13.30 17.47 16.72
CA MET A 1 -12.79 17.47 15.33
C MET A 1 -13.84 16.80 14.45
N LYS A 2 -14.37 17.46 13.41
CA LYS A 2 -15.49 16.92 12.61
C LYS A 2 -14.94 16.23 11.36
N VAL A 3 -15.24 14.94 11.22
CA VAL A 3 -14.93 14.13 10.04
C VAL A 3 -16.23 13.78 9.35
N GLU A 4 -16.27 13.95 8.04
CA GLU A 4 -17.40 13.67 7.19
C GLU A 4 -16.97 12.76 6.04
N LYS A 5 -17.83 11.81 5.68
CA LYS A 5 -17.62 10.87 4.59
C LYS A 5 -18.75 11.05 3.57
N ILE A 6 -18.40 11.46 2.36
CA ILE A 6 -19.35 11.62 1.25
C ILE A 6 -19.03 10.56 0.21
N THR A 7 -19.97 9.67 -0.10
CA THR A 7 -19.76 8.50 -0.96
C THR A 7 -20.54 8.59 -2.25
N GLY A 8 -19.98 8.07 -3.34
CA GLY A 8 -20.71 7.86 -4.59
C GLY A 8 -21.08 9.15 -5.33
N THR A 9 -20.40 10.26 -5.05
CA THR A 9 -20.61 11.56 -5.69
C THR A 9 -19.51 11.86 -6.71
N TYR A 10 -19.71 12.88 -7.54
CA TYR A 10 -18.73 13.38 -8.49
C TYR A 10 -18.17 14.73 -8.04
N VAL A 11 -17.02 15.11 -8.59
CA VAL A 11 -16.55 16.50 -8.55
C VAL A 11 -17.35 17.28 -9.58
N ARG A 12 -18.08 18.29 -9.12
CA ARG A 12 -18.83 19.23 -9.96
C ARG A 12 -17.92 20.31 -10.55
N ASN A 13 -17.05 20.88 -9.72
CA ASN A 13 -16.13 21.93 -10.13
C ASN A 13 -14.81 21.86 -9.33
N LEU A 14 -13.72 22.30 -9.94
CA LEU A 14 -12.37 22.32 -9.35
C LEU A 14 -11.68 23.63 -9.71
N ASP A 15 -11.34 24.41 -8.69
CA ASP A 15 -10.52 25.61 -8.82
C ASP A 15 -9.10 25.31 -8.31
N THR A 16 -8.16 25.25 -9.26
CA THR A 16 -6.78 24.89 -8.94
C THR A 16 -5.96 26.01 -8.33
N ASP A 17 -6.35 27.26 -8.58
CA ASP A 17 -5.63 28.43 -8.12
C ASP A 17 -5.99 28.68 -6.64
N GLU A 18 -7.28 28.60 -6.31
CA GLU A 18 -7.78 28.77 -4.94
C GLU A 18 -7.71 27.50 -4.08
N HIS A 19 -7.30 26.36 -4.65
CA HIS A 19 -7.27 25.05 -3.99
C HIS A 19 -8.64 24.60 -3.44
N LYS A 20 -9.69 24.78 -4.24
CA LYS A 20 -11.08 24.47 -3.88
C LYS A 20 -11.73 23.44 -4.80
N VAL A 21 -12.63 22.63 -4.23
CA VAL A 21 -13.45 21.66 -4.96
C VAL A 21 -14.90 21.73 -4.50
N TRP A 22 -15.83 21.59 -5.45
CA TRP A 22 -17.26 21.41 -5.21
C TRP A 22 -17.68 20.00 -5.62
N LEU A 23 -18.46 19.35 -4.77
CA LEU A 23 -19.02 18.02 -5.03
C LEU A 23 -20.46 18.14 -5.53
N GLU A 24 -20.92 17.17 -6.32
CA GLU A 24 -22.33 17.12 -6.72
C GLU A 24 -23.26 16.90 -5.52
N GLY A 25 -24.45 17.53 -5.57
CA GLY A 25 -25.46 17.45 -4.50
C GLY A 25 -25.22 18.39 -3.32
N GLY A 26 -24.20 19.26 -3.38
CA GLY A 26 -23.94 20.27 -2.35
C GLY A 26 -23.46 21.61 -2.91
N GLU A 27 -23.73 22.69 -2.18
CA GLU A 27 -23.29 24.04 -2.54
C GLU A 27 -21.93 24.42 -1.92
N GLN A 28 -21.53 23.69 -0.88
CA GLN A 28 -20.31 23.96 -0.12
C GLN A 28 -19.03 23.67 -0.91
N ALA A 29 -18.04 24.56 -0.77
CA ALA A 29 -16.68 24.37 -1.27
C ALA A 29 -15.78 23.73 -0.19
N TYR A 30 -14.98 22.75 -0.59
CA TYR A 30 -13.97 22.11 0.24
C TYR A 30 -12.56 22.50 -0.20
N ARG A 31 -11.63 22.66 0.75
CA ARG A 31 -10.20 22.82 0.44
C ARG A 31 -9.54 21.48 0.18
N TYR A 32 -8.48 21.43 -0.61
CA TYR A 32 -7.61 20.24 -0.72
C TYR A 32 -6.15 20.60 -0.45
N LYS A 33 -5.37 19.62 0.04
CA LYS A 33 -4.08 19.90 0.71
C LYS A 33 -2.90 20.13 -0.22
N ASN A 34 -2.88 19.50 -1.40
CA ASN A 34 -1.70 19.51 -2.26
C ASN A 34 -2.03 19.19 -3.72
N HIS A 35 -1.11 19.56 -4.60
CA HIS A 35 -1.22 19.40 -6.06
C HIS A 35 -1.36 17.93 -6.48
N SER A 36 -0.86 16.96 -5.69
CA SER A 36 -1.05 15.53 -5.97
C SER A 36 -2.52 15.10 -5.96
N MET A 37 -3.42 15.84 -5.30
CA MET A 37 -4.85 15.55 -5.31
C MET A 37 -5.56 16.02 -6.59
N ILE A 38 -4.98 16.96 -7.34
CA ILE A 38 -5.60 17.54 -8.55
C ILE A 38 -5.95 16.45 -9.56
N LEU A 39 -5.05 15.48 -9.78
CA LEU A 39 -5.31 14.39 -10.72
C LEU A 39 -6.49 13.52 -10.28
N LEU A 40 -6.61 13.23 -8.98
CA LEU A 40 -7.72 12.44 -8.43
C LEU A 40 -9.04 13.22 -8.51
N LEU A 41 -9.01 14.52 -8.24
CA LEU A 41 -10.17 15.41 -8.33
C LEU A 41 -10.66 15.51 -9.78
N LYS A 42 -9.75 15.66 -10.75
CA LYS A 42 -10.09 15.64 -12.19
C LYS A 42 -10.72 14.31 -12.60
N LYS A 43 -10.19 13.18 -12.14
CA LYS A 43 -10.78 11.85 -12.40
C LYS A 43 -12.16 11.68 -11.78
N ALA A 44 -12.40 12.29 -10.62
CA ALA A 44 -13.70 12.25 -9.95
C ALA A 44 -14.77 13.14 -10.63
N MET A 45 -14.40 13.93 -11.65
CA MET A 45 -15.38 14.62 -12.50
C MET A 45 -16.11 13.66 -13.45
N THR A 46 -15.49 12.52 -13.79
CA THR A 46 -16.05 11.54 -14.74
C THR A 46 -16.36 10.19 -14.09
N ARG A 47 -16.06 10.03 -12.80
CA ARG A 47 -16.23 8.79 -12.05
C ARG A 47 -16.73 9.10 -10.65
N LYS A 48 -17.67 8.29 -10.15
CA LYS A 48 -18.09 8.38 -8.75
C LYS A 48 -16.90 8.20 -7.84
N ALA A 49 -16.91 8.88 -6.70
CA ALA A 49 -15.84 8.79 -5.73
C ALA A 49 -16.37 8.90 -4.31
N THR A 50 -15.55 8.45 -3.37
CA THR A 50 -15.73 8.70 -1.94
C THR A 50 -14.70 9.72 -1.46
N PHE A 51 -15.16 10.72 -0.70
CA PHE A 51 -14.37 11.80 -0.15
C PHE A 51 -14.40 11.71 1.37
N ILE A 52 -13.22 11.75 2.00
CA ILE A 52 -13.10 11.94 3.44
C ILE A 52 -12.68 13.38 3.70
N ILE A 53 -13.51 14.08 4.45
CA ILE A 53 -13.39 15.52 4.70
C ILE A 53 -13.22 15.73 6.20
N GLN A 54 -12.17 16.46 6.57
CA GLN A 54 -11.88 16.80 7.96
C GLN A 54 -11.74 18.31 8.06
N ASN A 55 -12.56 18.95 8.90
CA ASN A 55 -12.57 20.41 9.07
C ASN A 55 -12.59 21.18 7.73
N ASN A 56 -13.49 20.80 6.82
CA ASN A 56 -13.63 21.36 5.46
C ASN A 56 -12.43 21.14 4.52
N VAL A 57 -11.56 20.17 4.82
CA VAL A 57 -10.41 19.80 3.98
C VAL A 57 -10.59 18.37 3.49
N VAL A 58 -10.60 18.18 2.17
CA VAL A 58 -10.51 16.86 1.55
C VAL A 58 -9.17 16.25 1.92
N CYS A 59 -9.21 15.14 2.64
CA CYS A 59 -8.04 14.42 3.13
C CYS A 59 -7.80 13.13 2.33
N TRP A 60 -8.83 12.59 1.69
CA TRP A 60 -8.74 11.37 0.90
C TRP A 60 -9.83 11.33 -0.17
N ILE A 61 -9.50 10.71 -1.32
CA ILE A 61 -10.38 10.51 -2.46
C ILE A 61 -10.19 9.06 -2.91
N GLU A 62 -11.29 8.33 -3.03
CA GLU A 62 -11.34 6.98 -3.60
C GLU A 62 -12.22 6.98 -4.83
N LEU A 63 -11.62 6.74 -5.99
CA LEU A 63 -12.34 6.63 -7.26
C LEU A 63 -13.05 5.28 -7.31
N HIS A 64 -14.34 5.30 -7.66
CA HIS A 64 -15.14 4.11 -7.87
C HIS A 64 -14.95 3.70 -9.33
N ASP A 65 -14.22 2.62 -9.52
CA ASP A 65 -13.98 2.06 -10.84
C ASP A 65 -15.24 1.28 -11.26
N GLY A 66 -15.84 1.70 -12.37
CA GLY A 66 -16.97 1.01 -13.01
C GLY A 66 -16.54 -0.31 -13.64
N VAL A 67 -16.05 -1.25 -12.83
CA VAL A 67 -16.16 -2.71 -12.96
C VAL A 67 -15.91 -3.24 -11.55
N PHE A 68 -16.95 -3.82 -10.95
CA PHE A 68 -16.94 -4.39 -9.61
C PHE A 68 -15.87 -5.48 -9.49
N ARG A 69 -14.77 -5.20 -8.77
CA ARG A 69 -13.94 -6.22 -8.14
C ARG A 69 -13.91 -5.90 -6.65
N ARG A 70 -14.50 -6.79 -5.85
CA ARG A 70 -14.38 -6.77 -4.39
C ARG A 70 -12.89 -6.64 -4.03
N ALA A 71 -12.55 -5.59 -3.31
CA ALA A 71 -11.38 -5.57 -2.46
C ALA A 71 -11.85 -5.06 -1.09
N SER A 72 -11.68 -5.94 -0.11
CA SER A 72 -12.06 -5.84 1.28
C SER A 72 -11.68 -4.51 1.93
N GLU A 73 -12.63 -4.01 2.72
CA GLU A 73 -12.39 -3.20 3.91
C GLU A 73 -11.03 -3.50 4.54
N HIS A 74 -10.18 -2.48 4.67
CA HIS A 74 -9.19 -2.48 5.74
C HIS A 74 -9.51 -1.32 6.66
N ARG A 75 -10.31 -1.63 7.70
CA ARG A 75 -9.93 -1.17 9.04
C ARG A 75 -8.42 -1.40 9.16
N LYS A 76 -7.63 -0.41 9.58
CA LYS A 76 -6.22 -0.66 9.90
C LYS A 76 -6.18 -1.69 11.04
N LYS A 77 -6.06 -2.98 10.71
CA LYS A 77 -5.36 -3.95 11.54
C LYS A 77 -3.92 -3.44 11.68
N PRO A 78 -3.23 -3.68 12.82
CA PRO A 78 -1.80 -3.37 12.90
C PRO A 78 -1.12 -4.01 11.69
N ARG A 79 -0.46 -3.19 10.84
CA ARG A 79 0.28 -3.70 9.69
C ARG A 79 1.29 -4.69 10.23
N ASN A 80 1.31 -5.91 9.69
CA ASN A 80 2.32 -6.88 10.04
C ASN A 80 3.70 -6.29 9.69
N LEU A 81 4.63 -6.31 10.66
CA LEU A 81 5.96 -5.72 10.52
C LEU A 81 6.73 -6.25 9.31
N LEU A 82 6.54 -7.53 8.96
CA LEU A 82 7.14 -8.14 7.77
C LEU A 82 6.62 -7.48 6.49
N LEU A 83 5.30 -7.26 6.37
CA LEU A 83 4.72 -6.64 5.18
C LEU A 83 5.18 -5.21 4.99
N GLU A 84 5.23 -4.45 6.09
CA GLU A 84 5.75 -3.08 6.04
C GLU A 84 7.22 -3.08 5.60
N THR A 85 8.01 -4.01 6.12
CA THR A 85 9.42 -4.15 5.72
C THR A 85 9.57 -4.52 4.25
N VAL A 86 8.73 -5.40 3.72
CA VAL A 86 8.71 -5.76 2.30
C VAL A 86 8.40 -4.52 1.44
N ASP A 87 7.35 -3.79 1.77
CA ASP A 87 6.95 -2.59 1.03
C ASP A 87 8.08 -1.55 1.00
N GLU A 88 8.67 -1.23 2.16
CA GLU A 88 9.78 -0.28 2.28
C GLU A 88 11.04 -0.74 1.53
N THR A 89 11.37 -2.02 1.61
CA THR A 89 12.57 -2.56 0.93
C THR A 89 12.43 -2.49 -0.58
N LEU A 90 11.24 -2.76 -1.12
CA LEU A 90 10.99 -2.62 -2.55
C LEU A 90 11.06 -1.15 -3.00
N GLU A 91 10.59 -0.21 -2.20
CA GLU A 91 10.71 1.23 -2.48
C GLU A 91 12.14 1.76 -2.36
N GLN A 92 13.01 1.09 -1.58
CA GLN A 92 14.45 1.41 -1.52
C GLN A 92 15.19 0.96 -2.78
N VAL A 93 14.83 -0.19 -3.35
CA VAL A 93 15.57 -0.79 -4.47
C VAL A 93 15.04 -0.35 -5.83
N PHE A 94 13.73 -0.15 -5.95
CA PHE A 94 13.08 0.16 -7.22
C PHE A 94 12.57 1.60 -7.26
N THR A 95 12.46 2.18 -8.45
CA THR A 95 11.68 3.40 -8.64
C THR A 95 10.23 3.16 -8.21
N LYS A 96 9.52 4.20 -7.76
CA LYS A 96 8.17 4.07 -7.18
C LYS A 96 7.15 3.36 -8.08
N ASP A 97 7.28 3.48 -9.40
CA ASP A 97 6.41 2.79 -10.35
C ASP A 97 6.78 1.31 -10.48
N CYS A 98 8.08 0.99 -10.55
CA CYS A 98 8.57 -0.38 -10.56
C CYS A 98 8.26 -1.12 -9.25
N ALA A 99 8.42 -0.46 -8.09
CA ALA A 99 8.06 -1.01 -6.78
C ALA A 99 6.57 -1.37 -6.72
N ARG A 100 5.69 -0.51 -7.24
CA ARG A 100 4.25 -0.78 -7.33
C ARG A 100 3.91 -1.94 -8.27
N THR A 101 4.61 -2.07 -9.40
CA THR A 101 4.46 -3.20 -10.32
C THR A 101 4.88 -4.51 -9.65
N VAL A 102 6.01 -4.52 -8.94
CA VAL A 102 6.49 -5.70 -8.19
C VAL A 102 5.52 -6.04 -7.06
N GLN A 103 5.06 -5.07 -6.28
CA GLN A 103 4.04 -5.27 -5.26
C GLN A 103 2.72 -5.79 -5.85
N GLY A 104 2.30 -5.28 -7.02
CA GLY A 104 1.12 -5.74 -7.73
C GLY A 104 1.26 -7.19 -8.21
N PHE A 105 2.43 -7.55 -8.74
CA PHE A 105 2.73 -8.93 -9.13
C PHE A 105 2.70 -9.87 -7.92
N ILE A 106 3.31 -9.47 -6.81
CA ILE A 106 3.31 -10.23 -5.54
C ILE A 106 1.87 -10.42 -5.06
N LYS A 107 1.06 -9.35 -4.98
CA LYS A 107 -0.34 -9.41 -4.54
C LYS A 107 -1.24 -10.26 -5.47
N ASN A 108 -1.01 -10.20 -6.79
CA ASN A 108 -1.86 -10.86 -7.78
C ASN A 108 -1.47 -12.32 -8.06
N ASN A 109 -0.18 -12.66 -8.08
CA ASN A 109 0.27 -14.02 -8.39
C ASN A 109 0.29 -14.95 -7.18
N LEU A 110 0.42 -14.39 -5.97
CA LEU A 110 0.53 -15.22 -4.79
C LEU A 110 -0.84 -15.65 -4.26
N HIS A 111 -1.95 -14.97 -4.60
CA HIS A 111 -3.26 -15.17 -3.95
C HIS A 111 -3.20 -15.20 -2.41
N LEU A 112 -2.06 -14.81 -1.84
CA LEU A 112 -1.81 -14.78 -0.42
C LEU A 112 -2.52 -13.55 0.10
N ALA A 113 -3.55 -13.76 0.92
CA ALA A 113 -4.03 -12.68 1.78
C ALA A 113 -2.81 -12.12 2.55
N GLN A 114 -2.79 -10.84 2.91
CA GLN A 114 -1.65 -10.21 3.59
C GLN A 114 -1.12 -11.03 4.77
N GLU A 115 -1.99 -11.80 5.41
CA GLU A 115 -1.66 -12.74 6.48
C GLU A 115 -0.80 -13.95 6.03
N GLU A 116 -0.91 -14.44 4.80
CA GLU A 116 -0.24 -15.68 4.38
C GLU A 116 1.24 -15.51 3.96
N ILE A 117 1.73 -14.29 3.66
CA ILE A 117 3.18 -14.06 3.46
C ILE A 117 3.93 -14.36 4.76
N VAL A 118 3.30 -14.00 5.88
CA VAL A 118 3.82 -14.28 7.20
C VAL A 118 3.74 -15.77 7.41
N GLU A 119 2.58 -16.40 7.19
CA GLU A 119 2.40 -17.83 7.43
C GLU A 119 3.25 -18.75 6.52
N LYS A 120 3.54 -18.36 5.28
CA LYS A 120 4.20 -19.19 4.26
C LYS A 120 5.33 -18.43 3.54
N PRO A 121 6.45 -18.11 4.23
CA PRO A 121 7.55 -17.35 3.64
C PRO A 121 8.22 -18.04 2.44
N GLU A 122 8.12 -19.36 2.33
CA GLU A 122 8.61 -20.16 1.19
C GLU A 122 7.85 -19.80 -0.10
N VAL A 123 6.53 -19.61 -0.01
CA VAL A 123 5.67 -19.27 -1.15
C VAL A 123 6.00 -17.86 -1.63
N PHE A 124 6.26 -16.93 -0.71
CA PHE A 124 6.74 -15.59 -1.03
C PHE A 124 8.09 -15.62 -1.76
N SER A 125 9.08 -16.34 -1.23
CA SER A 125 10.40 -16.50 -1.86
C SER A 125 10.27 -17.06 -3.28
N HIS A 126 9.45 -18.09 -3.47
CA HIS A 126 9.21 -18.67 -4.79
C HIS A 126 8.59 -17.66 -5.77
N GLY A 127 7.58 -16.89 -5.35
CA GLY A 127 6.97 -15.86 -6.19
C GLY A 127 7.95 -14.76 -6.60
N LEU A 128 8.83 -14.36 -5.67
CA LEU A 128 9.84 -13.35 -5.94
C LEU A 128 10.92 -13.87 -6.90
N ARG A 129 11.36 -15.12 -6.75
CA ARG A 129 12.27 -15.80 -7.70
C ARG A 129 11.66 -15.92 -9.10
N ARG A 130 10.36 -16.20 -9.22
CA ARG A 130 9.67 -16.22 -10.53
C ARG A 130 9.65 -14.85 -11.21
N LEU A 131 9.59 -13.78 -10.45
CA LEU A 131 9.54 -12.41 -10.97
C LEU A 131 10.92 -11.85 -11.32
N LEU A 132 11.89 -12.03 -10.42
CA LEU A 132 13.19 -11.35 -10.47
C LEU A 132 14.36 -12.29 -10.79
N GLY A 133 14.09 -13.58 -10.99
CA GLY A 133 15.12 -14.59 -11.21
C GLY A 133 16.13 -14.63 -10.06
N SER A 134 17.42 -14.64 -10.40
CA SER A 134 18.53 -14.63 -9.43
C SER A 134 18.57 -13.35 -8.58
N GLY A 135 18.00 -12.24 -9.07
CA GLY A 135 17.91 -10.97 -8.35
C GLY A 135 17.02 -11.03 -7.10
N ALA A 136 16.12 -12.01 -7.01
CA ALA A 136 15.28 -12.22 -5.83
C ALA A 136 16.10 -12.41 -4.55
N THR A 137 17.24 -13.11 -4.64
CA THR A 137 18.12 -13.38 -3.50
C THR A 137 18.59 -12.09 -2.80
N VAL A 138 18.88 -11.04 -3.57
CA VAL A 138 19.33 -9.76 -3.03
C VAL A 138 18.20 -9.09 -2.26
N ILE A 139 16.98 -9.12 -2.82
CA ILE A 139 15.79 -8.57 -2.19
C ILE A 139 15.42 -9.34 -0.92
N GLU A 140 15.47 -10.67 -0.94
CA GLU A 140 15.22 -11.53 0.23
C GLU A 140 16.15 -11.21 1.40
N ILE A 141 17.46 -11.04 1.12
CA ILE A 141 18.46 -10.67 2.13
C ILE A 141 18.19 -9.27 2.68
N LEU A 142 17.82 -8.31 1.83
CA LEU A 142 17.51 -6.94 2.26
C LEU A 142 16.26 -6.91 3.15
N ILE A 143 15.21 -7.64 2.78
CA ILE A 143 13.99 -7.76 3.60
C ILE A 143 14.34 -8.35 4.96
N ALA A 144 15.08 -9.46 5.00
CA ALA A 144 15.48 -10.10 6.26
C ALA A 144 16.33 -9.14 7.13
N LYS A 145 17.30 -8.45 6.52
CA LYS A 145 18.15 -7.48 7.24
C LYS A 145 17.32 -6.35 7.83
N ASN A 146 16.47 -5.71 7.04
CA ASN A 146 15.63 -4.60 7.47
C ASN A 146 14.66 -5.04 8.59
N LEU A 147 14.13 -6.27 8.49
CA LEU A 147 13.21 -6.80 9.49
C LEU A 147 13.92 -7.04 10.83
N TYR A 148 15.11 -7.64 10.82
CA TYR A 148 15.93 -7.82 12.02
C TYR A 148 16.25 -6.47 12.68
N GLN A 149 16.62 -5.46 11.88
CA GLN A 149 16.86 -4.11 12.40
C GLN A 149 15.63 -3.49 13.06
N LYS A 150 14.44 -3.64 12.47
CA LYS A 150 13.19 -3.12 13.02
C LYS A 150 12.82 -3.74 14.37
N VAL A 151 13.16 -5.00 14.60
CA VAL A 151 12.96 -5.68 15.91
C VAL A 151 14.14 -5.52 16.86
N GLY A 152 15.10 -4.64 16.55
CA GLY A 152 16.27 -4.37 17.39
C GLY A 152 17.30 -5.51 17.44
N LEU A 153 17.30 -6.41 16.45
CA LEU A 153 18.23 -7.53 16.35
C LEU A 153 19.31 -7.25 15.29
N LYS A 154 20.50 -7.82 15.52
CA LYS A 154 21.57 -7.82 14.53
C LYS A 154 21.30 -8.91 13.49
N PHE A 155 21.28 -8.52 12.20
CA PHE A 155 21.22 -9.47 11.11
C PHE A 155 22.59 -10.11 10.85
N GLU A 156 22.63 -11.44 10.79
CA GLU A 156 23.83 -12.19 10.43
C GLU A 156 23.47 -13.21 9.35
N LYS A 157 24.19 -13.16 8.22
CA LYS A 157 23.98 -14.10 7.12
C LYS A 157 24.53 -15.47 7.52
N LYS A 158 23.64 -16.45 7.68
CA LYS A 158 23.98 -17.83 8.04
C LYS A 158 24.13 -18.68 6.78
N LYS A 159 25.13 -19.56 6.75
CA LYS A 159 25.35 -20.48 5.62
C LYS A 159 24.22 -21.50 5.57
N GLY A 160 23.61 -21.67 4.40
CA GLY A 160 22.51 -22.62 4.19
C GLY A 160 21.12 -22.11 4.58
N TYR A 161 21.02 -20.90 5.14
CA TYR A 161 19.72 -20.28 5.44
C TYR A 161 19.08 -19.70 4.18
N GLU A 162 17.82 -20.05 3.96
CA GLU A 162 16.93 -19.40 3.01
C GLU A 162 16.10 -18.28 3.68
N PHE A 163 15.37 -17.51 2.86
CA PHE A 163 14.49 -16.45 3.36
C PHE A 163 13.53 -16.94 4.45
N SER A 164 12.91 -18.10 4.24
CA SER A 164 11.99 -18.73 5.20
C SER A 164 12.63 -19.00 6.55
N ASP A 165 13.90 -19.42 6.60
CA ASP A 165 14.61 -19.67 7.85
C ASP A 165 14.74 -18.40 8.69
N TYR A 166 15.07 -17.27 8.06
CA TYR A 166 15.17 -15.98 8.76
C TYR A 166 13.82 -15.51 9.32
N ILE A 167 12.73 -15.71 8.56
CA ILE A 167 11.38 -15.34 9.01
C ILE A 167 10.91 -16.27 10.13
N ASN A 168 11.11 -17.58 9.98
CA ASN A 168 10.72 -18.57 10.97
C ASN A 168 11.50 -18.43 12.28
N GLU A 169 12.78 -18.02 12.22
CA GLU A 169 13.57 -17.68 13.41
C GLU A 169 12.96 -16.51 14.18
N LEU A 170 12.54 -15.44 13.49
CA LEU A 170 11.88 -14.31 14.12
C LEU A 170 10.50 -14.69 14.68
N LYS A 171 9.72 -15.50 13.95
CA LYS A 171 8.45 -16.02 14.46
C LYS A 171 8.62 -16.78 15.76
N LYS A 172 9.59 -17.71 15.83
CA LYS A 172 9.86 -18.48 17.06
C LYS A 172 10.26 -17.60 18.25
N LYS A 173 10.82 -16.43 17.98
CA LYS A 173 11.32 -15.52 19.01
C LYS A 173 10.28 -14.53 19.52
N PHE A 174 9.24 -14.24 18.72
CA PHE A 174 8.23 -13.20 19.01
C PHE A 174 6.77 -13.67 18.91
N GLY A 175 6.53 -14.93 18.50
CA GLY A 175 5.21 -15.58 18.48
C GLY A 175 5.05 -16.52 19.67
#